data_AF-A0A6C0H719-F1
#
_entry.id   AF-A0A6C0H719-F1
#
_cell.length_a   1.000
_cell.length_b   1.000
_cell.length_c   1.000
_cell.angle_alpha   90.00
_cell.angle_beta   90.00
_cell.angle_gamma   90.00
#
_symmetry.space_group_name_H-M   'P 1'
#
loop_
_entity.id
_entity.type
_entity.pdbx_description
1 polymer ?
#
loop_
_entity_poly.entity_id
_entity_poly.type
_entity_poly.pdbx_seq_one_letter_code
_entity_poly.pdbx_strand_id
1 'polypeptide(L)'
;MESNTTNNNTIDNDNINEIAHSIFTRRPGLPNSIQLQLEDVTADIAERQGVENFIFNILYLITHRGIEILFGHRKVHELTERQYQLVCEYVESYGYQLIVHANNTTETPWELIKQGKQLSSYQISFDRSF
;
A
#
# COMPACT_ATOMS: atom_id res chain seq x y z
N MET A 1 -7.92 -34.55 -21.73
CA MET A 1 -9.00 -34.28 -20.77
C MET A 1 -8.33 -33.69 -19.55
N GLU A 2 -8.49 -32.39 -19.44
CA GLU A 2 -7.92 -31.52 -18.42
C GLU A 2 -8.63 -31.74 -17.09
N SER A 3 -7.86 -31.76 -16.01
CA SER A 3 -8.28 -31.35 -14.67
C SER A 3 -7.03 -30.92 -13.89
N ASN A 4 -6.51 -29.73 -14.19
CA ASN A 4 -5.63 -29.05 -13.25
C ASN A 4 -6.51 -28.21 -12.33
N THR A 5 -6.71 -28.74 -11.12
CA THR A 5 -7.31 -28.03 -10.00
C THR A 5 -6.39 -26.88 -9.60
N THR A 6 -6.67 -25.67 -10.08
CA THR A 6 -5.99 -24.47 -9.61
C THR A 6 -6.51 -24.14 -8.20
N ASN A 7 -5.57 -24.08 -7.26
CA ASN A 7 -5.82 -23.77 -5.86
C ASN A 7 -6.35 -22.33 -5.71
N ASN A 8 -7.64 -22.21 -5.39
CA ASN A 8 -8.25 -20.99 -4.91
C ASN A 8 -7.88 -20.80 -3.43
N ASN A 9 -6.99 -19.84 -3.11
CA ASN A 9 -6.95 -19.06 -1.85
C ASN A 9 -5.59 -18.38 -1.63
N THR A 10 -5.04 -17.75 -2.66
CA THR A 10 -3.95 -16.81 -2.50
C THR A 10 -4.29 -15.65 -3.42
N ILE A 11 -4.35 -14.42 -2.90
CA ILE A 11 -4.28 -13.26 -3.79
C ILE A 11 -2.91 -13.39 -4.46
N ASP A 12 -2.94 -13.89 -5.69
CA ASP A 12 -1.73 -14.16 -6.46
C ASP A 12 -0.98 -12.85 -6.67
N ASN A 13 0.35 -12.93 -6.68
CA ASN A 13 1.22 -11.78 -6.97
C ASN A 13 0.84 -11.15 -8.32
N ASP A 14 0.34 -11.95 -9.26
CA ASP A 14 -0.17 -11.47 -10.55
C ASP A 14 -1.41 -10.58 -10.40
N ASN A 15 -2.35 -10.93 -9.51
CA ASN A 15 -3.53 -10.11 -9.24
C ASN A 15 -3.14 -8.77 -8.58
N ILE A 16 -2.19 -8.79 -7.64
CA ILE A 16 -1.64 -7.54 -7.06
C ILE A 16 -1.00 -6.66 -8.14
N ASN A 17 -0.24 -7.25 -9.05
CA ASN A 17 0.41 -6.51 -10.13
C ASN A 17 -0.64 -5.88 -11.06
N GLU A 18 -1.69 -6.61 -11.44
CA GLU A 18 -2.78 -6.08 -12.26
C GLU A 18 -3.52 -4.94 -11.58
N ILE A 19 -3.87 -5.09 -10.30
CA ILE A 19 -4.53 -4.04 -9.51
C ILE A 19 -3.65 -2.80 -9.46
N ALA A 20 -2.38 -2.94 -9.04
CA ALA A 20 -1.45 -1.82 -8.95
C ALA A 20 -1.26 -1.14 -10.31
N HIS A 21 -1.11 -1.90 -11.40
CA HIS A 21 -0.98 -1.36 -12.73
C HIS A 21 -2.23 -0.58 -13.17
N SER A 22 -3.43 -1.07 -12.85
CA SER A 22 -4.69 -0.41 -13.19
C SER A 22 -4.87 0.96 -12.49
N ILE A 23 -4.35 1.07 -11.26
CA ILE A 23 -4.44 2.27 -10.42
C ILE A 23 -3.33 3.27 -10.79
N PHE A 24 -2.07 2.84 -10.74
CA PHE A 24 -0.90 3.72 -10.75
C PHE A 24 -0.42 4.14 -12.16
N THR A 25 -1.05 3.64 -13.23
CA THR A 25 -0.80 4.13 -14.60
C THR A 25 -1.76 5.23 -15.05
N ARG A 26 -2.74 5.55 -14.21
CA ARG A 26 -3.69 6.66 -14.42
C ARG A 26 -3.33 7.78 -13.45
N ARG A 27 -3.98 8.95 -13.58
CA ARG A 27 -3.89 9.97 -12.52
C ARG A 27 -4.57 9.44 -11.24
N PRO A 28 -4.16 9.93 -10.06
CA PRO A 28 -4.90 9.64 -8.83
C PRO A 28 -6.39 9.93 -9.00
N GLY A 29 -7.22 9.04 -8.47
CA GLY A 29 -8.67 9.19 -8.46
C GLY A 29 -9.11 10.18 -7.39
N LEU A 30 -10.43 10.35 -7.26
CA LEU A 30 -10.99 11.00 -6.08
C LEU A 30 -10.85 10.09 -4.85
N PRO A 31 -10.80 10.63 -3.62
CA PRO A 31 -10.81 9.82 -2.42
C PRO A 31 -11.97 8.81 -2.42
N ASN A 32 -11.70 7.56 -2.01
CA ASN A 32 -12.65 6.45 -1.99
C ASN A 32 -13.31 6.09 -3.34
N SER A 33 -12.72 6.49 -4.48
CA SER A 33 -13.29 6.20 -5.82
C SER A 33 -12.95 4.82 -6.37
N ILE A 34 -12.00 4.11 -5.76
CA ILE A 34 -11.55 2.78 -6.17
C ILE A 34 -11.94 1.79 -5.09
N GLN A 35 -12.81 0.85 -5.41
CA GLN A 35 -13.23 -0.18 -4.46
C GLN A 35 -12.34 -1.41 -4.58
N LEU A 36 -11.44 -1.58 -3.62
CA LEU A 36 -10.71 -2.84 -3.44
C LEU A 36 -11.67 -3.82 -2.77
N GLN A 37 -12.10 -4.86 -3.48
CA GLN A 37 -13.00 -5.90 -2.96
C GLN A 37 -12.28 -6.80 -1.93
N LEU A 38 -11.83 -6.21 -0.81
CA LEU A 38 -11.06 -6.90 0.22
C LEU A 38 -11.96 -7.69 1.16
N GLU A 39 -13.19 -7.21 1.39
CA GLU A 39 -14.13 -7.81 2.34
C GLU A 39 -14.46 -9.27 1.98
N ASP A 40 -14.65 -9.57 0.69
CA ASP A 40 -15.01 -10.91 0.20
C ASP A 40 -13.91 -11.95 0.42
N VAL A 41 -12.65 -11.51 0.55
CA VAL A 41 -11.48 -12.39 0.75
C VAL A 41 -11.12 -12.52 2.23
N THR A 42 -11.60 -11.60 3.08
CA THR A 42 -11.23 -11.55 4.49
C THR A 42 -11.91 -12.60 5.37
N ALA A 43 -13.06 -13.15 4.95
CA ALA A 43 -13.84 -14.10 5.76
C ALA A 43 -13.04 -15.38 6.11
N ASP A 44 -12.39 -16.00 5.13
CA ASP A 44 -11.58 -17.21 5.31
C ASP A 44 -10.23 -16.94 6.00
N ILE A 45 -9.75 -15.70 5.93
CA ILE A 45 -8.41 -15.30 6.41
C ILE A 45 -8.46 -14.79 7.85
N ALA A 46 -9.60 -14.24 8.26
CA ALA A 46 -9.87 -13.83 9.64
C ALA A 46 -9.55 -14.93 10.66
N GLU A 47 -9.82 -16.19 10.29
CA GLU A 47 -9.57 -17.36 11.14
C GLU A 47 -8.08 -17.68 11.36
N ARG A 48 -7.17 -17.18 10.51
CA ARG A 48 -5.77 -17.65 10.46
C ARG A 48 -4.71 -16.60 10.77
N GLN A 49 -4.89 -15.35 10.35
CA GLN A 49 -3.82 -14.32 10.42
C GLN A 49 -4.26 -12.97 11.04
N GLY A 50 -5.53 -12.84 11.39
CA GLY A 50 -6.13 -11.58 11.80
C GLY A 50 -6.39 -10.68 10.58
N VAL A 51 -7.63 -10.16 10.49
CA VAL A 51 -8.10 -9.37 9.33
C VAL A 51 -7.22 -8.14 9.07
N GLU A 52 -6.79 -7.46 10.13
CA GLU A 52 -5.99 -6.23 10.04
C GLU A 52 -4.63 -6.47 9.37
N ASN A 53 -3.92 -7.54 9.77
CA ASN A 53 -2.62 -7.90 9.16
C ASN A 53 -2.78 -8.25 7.68
N PHE A 54 -3.86 -8.95 7.33
CA PHE A 54 -4.14 -9.28 5.94
C PHE A 54 -4.39 -8.03 5.10
N ILE A 55 -5.26 -7.14 5.56
CA ILE A 55 -5.54 -5.86 4.88
C ILE A 55 -4.25 -5.06 4.73
N PHE A 56 -3.46 -4.92 5.81
CA PHE A 56 -2.17 -4.24 5.76
C PHE A 56 -1.27 -4.81 4.67
N ASN A 57 -1.12 -6.14 4.61
CA ASN A 57 -0.25 -6.79 3.63
C ASN A 57 -0.69 -6.50 2.18
N ILE A 58 -1.99 -6.55 1.90
CA ILE A 58 -2.50 -6.27 0.56
C ILE A 58 -2.28 -4.80 0.18
N LEU A 59 -2.63 -3.87 1.06
CA LEU A 59 -2.42 -2.44 0.82
C LEU A 59 -0.94 -2.11 0.65
N TYR A 60 -0.08 -2.69 1.48
CA TYR A 60 1.36 -2.54 1.39
C TYR A 60 1.91 -3.01 0.04
N LEU A 61 1.49 -4.20 -0.41
CA LEU A 61 1.93 -4.77 -1.69
C LEU A 61 1.46 -3.93 -2.89
N ILE A 62 0.18 -3.52 -2.91
CA ILE A 62 -0.37 -2.64 -3.96
C ILE A 62 0.42 -1.32 -4.00
N THR A 63 0.62 -0.70 -2.83
CA THR A 63 1.35 0.58 -2.71
C THR A 63 2.81 0.44 -3.15
N HIS A 64 3.49 -0.64 -2.72
CA HIS A 64 4.87 -0.91 -3.09
C HIS A 64 5.01 -1.07 -4.62
N ARG A 65 4.14 -1.86 -5.25
CA ARG A 65 4.12 -2.00 -6.72
C ARG A 65 3.80 -0.69 -7.41
N GLY A 66 2.89 0.11 -6.86
CA GLY A 66 2.58 1.45 -7.34
C GLY A 66 3.79 2.38 -7.35
N ILE A 67 4.61 2.35 -6.29
CA ILE A 67 5.87 3.09 -6.21
C ILE A 67 6.86 2.61 -7.29
N GLU A 68 6.96 1.30 -7.50
CA GLU A 68 7.81 0.75 -8.57
C GLU A 68 7.37 1.24 -9.96
N ILE A 69 6.06 1.29 -10.23
CA ILE A 69 5.50 1.79 -11.49
C ILE A 69 5.82 3.28 -11.68
N LEU A 70 5.63 4.11 -10.63
CA LEU A 70 5.78 5.55 -10.74
C LEU A 70 7.24 6.01 -10.77
N PHE A 71 8.11 5.37 -9.99
CA PHE A 71 9.44 5.91 -9.66
C PHE A 71 10.58 4.88 -9.77
N GLY A 72 10.31 3.65 -10.22
CA GLY A 72 11.25 2.53 -10.24
C GLY A 72 11.45 1.91 -8.86
N HIS A 73 12.43 1.01 -8.71
CA HIS A 73 12.70 0.26 -7.48
C HIS A 73 13.19 1.15 -6.33
N ARG A 74 12.27 1.88 -5.70
CA ARG A 74 12.48 2.75 -4.54
C ARG A 74 11.61 2.32 -3.38
N LYS A 75 12.12 2.50 -2.17
CA LYS A 75 11.34 2.33 -0.94
C LYS A 75 10.59 3.62 -0.62
N VAL A 76 9.50 3.51 0.15
CA VAL A 76 8.66 4.65 0.56
C VAL A 76 9.50 5.78 1.19
N HIS A 77 10.43 5.45 2.09
CA HIS A 77 11.27 6.45 2.77
C HIS A 77 12.37 7.06 1.88
N GLU A 78 12.60 6.53 0.68
CA GLU A 78 13.57 7.04 -0.30
C GLU A 78 12.90 8.00 -1.30
N LEU A 79 11.57 8.16 -1.22
CA LEU A 79 10.84 9.14 -2.01
C LEU A 79 11.17 10.56 -1.54
N THR A 80 11.05 11.53 -2.45
CA THR A 80 10.94 12.95 -2.03
C THR A 80 9.57 13.20 -1.40
N GLU A 81 9.44 14.27 -0.61
CA GLU A 81 8.16 14.62 0.02
C GLU A 81 7.02 14.80 -1.01
N ARG A 82 7.33 15.38 -2.17
CA ARG A 82 6.35 15.53 -3.27
C ARG A 82 5.95 14.18 -3.88
N GLN A 83 6.91 13.27 -4.03
CA GLN A 83 6.62 11.92 -4.53
C GLN A 83 5.77 11.13 -3.53
N TYR A 84 6.07 11.28 -2.24
CA TYR A 84 5.27 10.70 -1.18
C TYR A 84 3.84 11.23 -1.18
N GLN A 85 3.65 12.56 -1.26
CA GLN A 85 2.32 13.17 -1.37
C GLN A 85 1.53 12.60 -2.56
N LEU A 86 2.16 12.43 -3.71
CA LEU A 86 1.52 11.82 -4.86
C LEU A 86 1.10 10.36 -4.58
N VAL A 87 1.92 9.58 -3.88
CA VAL A 87 1.53 8.22 -3.47
C VAL A 87 0.35 8.26 -2.51
N CYS A 88 0.31 9.19 -1.55
CA CYS A 88 -0.83 9.38 -0.67
C CYS A 88 -2.13 9.64 -1.44
N GLU A 89 -2.11 10.46 -2.49
CA GLU A 89 -3.29 10.70 -3.34
C GLU A 89 -3.81 9.40 -3.99
N TYR A 90 -2.92 8.51 -4.45
CA TYR A 90 -3.34 7.20 -4.94
C TYR A 90 -3.91 6.33 -3.82
N VAL A 91 -3.29 6.34 -2.64
CA VAL A 91 -3.75 5.54 -1.49
C VAL A 91 -5.14 5.98 -1.05
N GLU A 92 -5.38 7.29 -1.00
CA GLU A 92 -6.68 7.86 -0.71
C GLU A 92 -7.72 7.47 -1.76
N SER A 93 -7.31 7.29 -3.02
CA SER A 93 -8.22 6.87 -4.08
C SER A 93 -8.86 5.51 -3.81
N TYR A 94 -8.14 4.59 -3.14
CA TYR A 94 -8.69 3.31 -2.70
C TYR A 94 -9.08 3.28 -1.22
N GLY A 95 -9.25 4.46 -0.60
CA GLY A 95 -9.93 4.64 0.67
C GLY A 95 -9.07 4.47 1.92
N TYR A 96 -7.76 4.61 1.79
CA TYR A 96 -6.82 4.55 2.91
C TYR A 96 -5.88 5.75 2.93
N GLN A 97 -5.35 6.07 4.10
CA GLN A 97 -4.27 7.02 4.28
C GLN A 97 -2.98 6.25 4.50
N LEU A 98 -1.94 6.58 3.73
CA LEU A 98 -0.59 6.07 3.96
C LEU A 98 0.08 6.94 5.03
N ILE A 99 0.57 6.32 6.10
CA ILE A 99 1.25 6.98 7.20
C ILE A 99 2.65 6.40 7.34
N VAL A 100 3.65 7.28 7.49
CA VAL A 100 5.04 6.89 7.68
C VAL A 100 5.64 7.65 8.86
N HIS A 101 5.99 6.92 9.91
CA HIS A 101 6.66 7.46 11.09
C HIS A 101 8.14 7.10 11.08
N ALA A 102 8.99 8.01 11.54
CA ALA A 102 10.43 7.86 11.64
C ALA A 102 10.88 7.69 13.09
N ASN A 103 11.90 6.88 13.32
CA ASN A 103 12.60 6.75 14.62
C ASN A 103 11.67 6.49 15.83
N ASN A 104 10.54 5.80 15.60
CA ASN A 104 9.48 5.57 16.58
C ASN A 104 8.90 6.87 17.21
N THR A 105 8.93 7.97 16.46
CA THR A 105 8.30 9.26 16.83
C THR A 105 7.05 9.49 15.98
N THR A 106 6.38 10.62 16.18
CA THR A 106 5.28 11.07 15.30
C THR A 106 5.78 11.82 14.07
N GLU A 107 7.09 12.00 13.92
CA GLU A 107 7.67 12.72 12.78
C GLU A 107 7.74 11.80 11.56
N THR A 108 7.56 12.37 10.39
CA THR A 108 7.81 11.68 9.12
C THR A 108 9.31 11.64 8.79
N PRO A 109 9.79 10.72 7.93
CA PRO A 109 11.17 10.73 7.46
C PRO A 109 11.61 12.08 6.88
N TRP A 110 10.71 12.77 6.16
CA TRP A 110 11.00 14.05 5.52
C TRP A 110 11.14 15.20 6.52
N GLU A 111 10.30 15.26 7.55
CA GLU A 111 10.42 16.23 8.64
C GLU A 111 11.72 16.03 9.41
N LEU A 112 12.08 14.78 9.67
CA LEU A 112 13.30 14.42 10.39
C LEU A 112 14.56 14.85 9.60
N ILE A 113 14.58 14.60 8.29
CA ILE A 113 15.67 15.03 7.40
C ILE A 113 15.77 16.56 7.31
N LYS A 114 14.64 17.28 7.24
CA LYS A 114 14.62 18.77 7.24
C LYS A 114 15.25 19.37 8.49
N GLN A 115 15.20 18.66 9.61
CA GLN A 115 15.83 19.06 10.87
C GLN A 115 17.32 18.69 10.96
N GLY A 116 17.89 18.06 9.94
CA GLY A 116 19.28 17.59 9.94
C GLY A 116 19.51 16.35 10.81
N LYS A 117 18.45 15.64 11.22
CA LYS A 117 18.54 14.40 11.99
C LYS A 117 18.70 13.19 11.04
N GLN A 118 19.24 12.10 11.56
CA GLN A 118 19.40 10.84 10.82
C GLN A 118 18.18 9.93 10.97
N LEU A 119 17.70 9.37 9.86
CA LEU A 119 16.72 8.28 9.85
C LEU A 119 17.40 6.97 10.26
N SER A 120 16.97 6.38 11.38
CA SER A 120 17.48 5.10 11.89
C SER A 120 16.44 3.97 11.81
N SER A 121 15.15 4.30 11.93
CA SER A 121 14.05 3.37 11.69
C SER A 121 12.85 4.08 11.06
N TYR A 122 11.95 3.31 10.46
CA TYR A 122 10.66 3.82 10.03
C TYR A 122 9.57 2.74 10.17
N GLN A 123 8.34 3.19 10.32
CA GLN A 123 7.14 2.36 10.37
C GLN A 123 6.14 2.87 9.35
N ILE A 124 5.49 1.95 8.64
CA ILE A 124 4.40 2.25 7.72
C ILE A 124 3.11 1.71 8.32
N SER A 125 2.04 2.49 8.25
CA SER A 125 0.67 2.06 8.58
C SER A 125 -0.33 2.59 7.55
N PHE A 126 -1.51 1.97 7.54
CA PHE A 126 -2.64 2.37 6.71
C PHE A 126 -3.87 2.56 7.59
N ASP A 127 -4.44 3.76 7.55
CA ASP A 127 -5.67 4.08 8.26
C ASP A 127 -6.82 4.23 7.26
N ARG A 128 -8.01 3.75 7.59
CA ARG A 128 -9.17 3.89 6.69
C ARG A 128 -9.56 5.37 6.60
N SER A 129 -9.71 5.87 5.38
CA SER A 129 -10.18 7.25 5.16
C SER A 129 -11.67 7.33 5.49
N PHE A 130 -12.07 8.30 6.30
CA PHE A 130 -13.47 8.59 6.64
C PHE A 130 -14.14 9.49 5.61
#